data_AF-A0A8T5QEV8-F1
#
_entry.id   AF-A0A8T5QEV8-F1
#
_cell.length_a   1.000
_cell.length_b   1.000
_cell.length_c   1.000
_cell.angle_alpha   90.00
_cell.angle_beta   90.00
_cell.angle_gamma   90.00
#
_symmetry.space_group_name_H-M   'P 1'
#
loop_
_entity.id
_entity.type
_entity.pdbx_description
1 polymer ?
#
loop_
_entity_poly.entity_id
_entity_poly.type
_entity_poly.pdbx_seq_one_letter_code
_entity_poly.pdbx_strand_id
1 'polypeptide(L)'
;MVNYVRGKVHYAKESGGLIWFHIYSWHGRGWISISKKIFDHSMRNRLIKEIYGTNNKKIQKHIKILEKEASKLRKQGRAAEAKSREYHIHALRLKIKKDLHVHDLVGKRITLRFD
;
A
#
# COMPACT_ATOMS: atom_id res chain seq x y z
N MET A 1 -29.75 -2.99 11.70
CA MET A 1 -28.65 -2.64 12.62
C MET A 1 -27.35 -2.91 11.88
N VAL A 2 -26.49 -1.90 11.68
CA VAL A 2 -25.19 -2.11 11.05
C VAL A 2 -24.20 -2.46 12.16
N ASN A 3 -23.68 -3.69 12.13
CA ASN A 3 -22.63 -4.09 13.06
C ASN A 3 -21.29 -3.65 12.47
N TYR A 4 -20.51 -2.87 13.21
CA TYR A 4 -19.14 -2.55 12.82
C TYR A 4 -18.17 -2.83 13.96
N VAL A 5 -16.98 -3.32 13.62
CA VAL A 5 -15.87 -3.45 14.57
C VAL A 5 -14.81 -2.43 14.22
N ARG A 6 -14.50 -1.58 15.20
CA ARG A 6 -13.43 -0.60 15.13
C ARG A 6 -12.38 -0.91 16.19
N GLY A 7 -11.14 -1.07 15.76
CA GLY A 7 -10.05 -1.30 16.71
C GLY A 7 -8.67 -1.29 16.06
N LYS A 8 -7.64 -1.41 16.89
CA LYS A 8 -6.25 -1.48 16.45
C LYS A 8 -5.88 -2.93 16.18
N VAL A 9 -5.34 -3.21 15.00
CA VAL A 9 -4.85 -4.54 14.64
C VAL A 9 -3.59 -4.80 15.45
N HIS A 10 -3.62 -5.84 16.28
CA HIS A 10 -2.45 -6.30 17.04
C HIS A 10 -1.70 -7.40 16.29
N TYR A 11 -2.43 -8.25 15.58
CA TYR A 11 -1.87 -9.31 14.77
C TYR A 11 -2.74 -9.51 13.55
N ALA A 12 -2.12 -9.84 12.42
CA ALA A 12 -2.85 -10.19 11.21
C ALA A 12 -2.14 -11.33 10.47
N LYS A 13 -2.90 -12.30 9.98
CA LYS A 13 -2.39 -13.46 9.22
C LYS A 13 -3.33 -13.81 8.08
N GLU A 14 -2.75 -14.19 6.94
CA GLU A 14 -3.49 -14.82 5.84
C GLU A 14 -3.47 -16.34 5.99
N SER A 15 -4.62 -16.99 5.89
CA SER A 15 -4.73 -18.44 5.88
C SER A 15 -6.02 -18.89 5.21
N GLY A 16 -5.95 -19.85 4.29
CA GLY A 16 -7.14 -20.44 3.64
C GLY A 16 -8.02 -19.44 2.88
N GLY A 17 -7.44 -18.39 2.30
CA GLY A 17 -8.20 -17.33 1.61
C GLY A 17 -8.93 -16.35 2.55
N LEU A 18 -8.71 -16.46 3.86
CA LEU A 18 -9.18 -15.51 4.87
C LEU A 18 -8.01 -14.65 5.37
N ILE A 19 -8.34 -13.41 5.75
CA ILE A 19 -7.46 -12.53 6.51
C ILE A 19 -7.99 -12.50 7.94
N TRP A 20 -7.19 -13.04 8.86
CA TRP A 20 -7.47 -13.06 10.29
C TRP A 20 -6.86 -11.83 10.93
N PHE A 21 -7.65 -11.12 11.73
CA PHE A 21 -7.26 -9.97 12.51
C PHE A 21 -7.49 -10.25 13.99
N HIS A 22 -6.44 -10.07 14.79
CA HIS A 22 -6.59 -9.90 16.23
C HIS A 22 -6.70 -8.41 16.52
N ILE A 23 -7.85 -7.98 17.02
CA ILE A 23 -8.19 -6.56 17.17
C ILE A 23 -8.38 -6.23 18.64
N TYR A 24 -7.78 -5.12 19.07
CA TYR A 24 -8.11 -4.46 20.34
C TYR A 24 -9.09 -3.33 20.08
N SER A 25 -10.31 -3.51 20.57
CA SER A 25 -11.41 -2.55 20.49
C SER A 25 -11.81 -2.08 21.89
N TRP A 26 -12.68 -1.07 21.96
CA TRP A 26 -13.29 -0.65 23.23
C TRP A 26 -14.20 -1.72 23.83
N HIS A 27 -14.74 -2.62 23.02
CA HIS A 27 -15.60 -3.73 23.48
C HIS A 27 -14.80 -4.99 23.88
N GLY A 28 -13.47 -4.92 23.87
CA GLY A 28 -12.60 -6.04 24.23
C GLY A 28 -11.65 -6.46 23.11
N ARG A 29 -11.05 -7.63 23.30
CA ARG A 29 -10.05 -8.24 22.42
C ARG A 29 -10.66 -9.45 21.75
N GLY A 30 -10.50 -9.57 20.44
CA GLY A 30 -11.12 -10.66 19.70
C GLY A 30 -10.49 -10.90 18.35
N TRP A 31 -10.77 -12.08 17.81
CA TRP A 31 -10.41 -12.47 16.46
C TRP A 31 -11.57 -12.21 15.50
N ILE A 32 -11.24 -11.65 14.34
CA ILE A 32 -12.17 -11.45 13.24
C ILE A 32 -11.50 -11.93 11.98
N SER A 33 -12.20 -12.73 11.19
CA SER A 33 -11.76 -13.14 9.85
C SER A 33 -12.62 -12.46 8.79
N ILE A 34 -12.00 -11.97 7.72
CA ILE A 34 -12.68 -11.55 6.50
C ILE A 34 -12.17 -12.35 5.31
N SER A 35 -13.06 -12.71 4.38
CA SER A 35 -12.61 -13.32 3.12
C SER A 35 -11.77 -12.34 2.33
N LYS A 36 -10.64 -12.80 1.78
CA LYS A 36 -9.80 -12.01 0.87
C LYS A 36 -10.57 -11.52 -0.36
N LYS A 37 -11.60 -12.25 -0.78
CA LYS A 37 -12.51 -11.86 -1.86
C LYS A 37 -13.45 -10.71 -1.45
N ILE A 38 -13.83 -10.65 -0.18
CA ILE A 38 -14.77 -9.65 0.39
C ILE A 38 -14.01 -8.43 0.93
N PHE A 39 -12.69 -8.53 1.13
CA PHE A 39 -11.84 -7.39 1.45
C PHE A 39 -11.87 -6.39 0.29
N ASP A 40 -12.85 -5.48 0.36
CA ASP A 40 -13.25 -4.60 -0.73
C ASP A 40 -12.06 -3.85 -1.32
N HIS A 41 -12.05 -3.77 -2.65
CA HIS A 41 -11.03 -3.09 -3.44
C HIS A 41 -10.85 -1.64 -2.97
N SER A 42 -11.93 -0.97 -2.58
CA SER A 42 -11.87 0.40 -2.03
C SER A 42 -11.13 0.46 -0.69
N MET A 43 -11.43 -0.46 0.24
CA MET A 43 -10.75 -0.54 1.54
C MET A 43 -9.27 -0.91 1.40
N ARG A 44 -8.94 -1.87 0.52
CA ARG A 44 -7.55 -2.23 0.18
C ARG A 44 -6.79 -1.03 -0.37
N ASN A 45 -7.34 -0.32 -1.35
CA ASN A 45 -6.68 0.82 -1.97
C ASN A 45 -6.48 1.98 -0.99
N ARG A 46 -7.47 2.22 -0.11
CA ARG A 46 -7.34 3.20 0.97
C ARG A 46 -6.21 2.84 1.91
N LEU A 47 -6.14 1.58 2.37
CA LEU A 47 -5.08 1.12 3.27
C LEU A 47 -3.70 1.16 2.60
N ILE A 48 -3.58 0.76 1.33
CA ILE A 48 -2.36 0.92 0.53
C ILE A 48 -1.92 2.39 0.49
N LYS A 49 -2.87 3.32 0.29
CA LYS A 49 -2.59 4.76 0.27
C LYS A 49 -2.22 5.30 1.66
N GLU A 50 -2.80 4.81 2.73
CA GLU A 50 -2.45 5.22 4.10
C GLU A 50 -1.08 4.66 4.54
N ILE A 51 -0.77 3.42 4.15
CA ILE A 51 0.46 2.71 4.56
C ILE A 51 1.63 3.11 3.67
N TYR A 52 1.47 3.05 2.35
CA TYR A 52 2.54 3.32 1.39
C TYR A 52 2.40 4.67 0.68
N GLY A 53 1.26 5.36 0.77
CA GLY A 53 1.01 6.56 -0.05
C GLY A 53 1.98 7.71 0.21
N THR A 54 2.49 7.90 1.43
CA THR A 54 3.50 8.95 1.71
C THR A 54 4.84 8.61 1.04
N ASN A 55 5.26 7.35 1.10
CA ASN A 55 6.47 6.88 0.42
C ASN A 55 6.28 6.89 -1.10
N ASN A 56 5.13 6.46 -1.60
CA ASN A 56 4.79 6.49 -3.01
C ASN A 56 4.75 7.91 -3.55
N LYS A 57 4.21 8.89 -2.81
CA LYS A 57 4.25 10.32 -3.21
C LYS A 57 5.68 10.85 -3.32
N LYS A 58 6.56 10.52 -2.35
CA LYS A 58 7.98 10.90 -2.40
C LYS A 58 8.68 10.27 -3.60
N ILE A 59 8.50 8.97 -3.82
CA ILE A 59 9.09 8.25 -4.95
C ILE A 59 8.54 8.78 -6.28
N GLN A 60 7.23 9.05 -6.39
CA GLN A 60 6.64 9.64 -7.58
C GLN A 60 7.16 11.05 -7.87
N LYS A 61 7.36 11.88 -6.85
CA LYS A 61 7.99 13.20 -7.02
C LYS A 61 9.43 13.04 -7.56
N HIS A 62 10.17 12.07 -7.05
CA HIS A 62 11.53 11.78 -7.52
C HIS A 62 11.54 11.24 -8.97
N ILE A 63 10.62 10.35 -9.33
CA ILE A 63 10.43 9.89 -10.71
C ILE A 63 10.19 11.07 -11.66
N LYS A 64 9.30 12.01 -11.30
CA LYS A 64 9.05 13.21 -12.12
C LYS A 64 10.30 14.07 -12.33
N ILE A 65 11.19 14.14 -11.34
CA ILE A 65 12.48 14.85 -11.47
C ILE A 65 13.36 14.11 -12.46
N LEU A 66 13.52 12.79 -12.31
CA LEU A 66 14.32 11.95 -13.21
C LEU A 66 13.79 11.96 -14.64
N GLU A 67 12.47 12.01 -14.85
CA GLU A 67 11.86 12.11 -16.18
C GLU A 67 12.22 13.44 -16.87
N LYS A 68 12.20 14.54 -16.12
CA LYS A 68 12.65 15.86 -16.63
C LYS A 68 14.15 15.85 -16.96
N GLU A 69 14.97 15.25 -16.09
CA GLU A 69 16.41 15.11 -16.32
C GLU A 69 16.70 14.28 -17.57
N ALA A 70 16.06 13.12 -17.72
CA ALA A 70 16.21 12.25 -18.89
C ALA A 70 15.79 12.99 -20.17
N SER A 71 14.69 13.73 -20.14
CA SER A 71 14.24 14.55 -21.28
C SER A 71 15.27 15.63 -21.65
N LYS A 72 15.84 16.33 -20.66
CA LYS A 72 16.89 17.33 -20.89
C LYS A 72 18.16 16.71 -21.47
N LEU A 73 18.59 15.57 -20.95
CA LEU A 73 19.76 14.84 -21.43
C LEU A 73 19.60 14.35 -22.87
N ARG A 74 18.40 13.87 -23.26
CA ARG A 74 18.10 13.52 -24.66
C ARG A 74 18.24 14.72 -25.60
N LYS A 75 17.72 15.89 -25.21
CA LYS A 75 17.85 17.14 -26.00
C LYS A 75 19.29 17.61 -26.13
N GLN A 76 20.14 17.29 -25.15
CA GLN A 76 21.58 17.60 -25.16
C GLN A 76 22.44 16.55 -25.89
N GLY A 77 21.84 15.54 -26.53
CA GLY A 77 22.56 14.47 -27.21
C GLY A 77 23.21 13.43 -26.27
N ARG A 78 22.95 13.50 -24.96
CA ARG A 78 23.53 12.59 -23.95
C ARG A 78 22.65 11.34 -23.78
N ALA A 79 22.55 10.54 -24.83
CA ALA A 79 21.64 9.39 -24.88
C ALA A 79 21.96 8.29 -23.84
N ALA A 80 23.23 8.06 -23.53
CA ALA A 80 23.65 7.06 -22.53
C ALA A 80 23.18 7.42 -21.12
N GLU A 81 23.27 8.70 -20.75
CA GLU A 81 22.85 9.18 -19.43
C GLU A 81 21.33 9.24 -19.31
N ALA A 82 20.62 9.58 -20.39
CA ALA A 82 19.17 9.47 -20.42
C ALA A 82 18.69 8.03 -20.17
N LYS A 83 19.32 7.04 -20.82
CA LYS A 83 19.03 5.61 -20.59
C LYS A 83 19.28 5.22 -19.13
N SER A 84 20.37 5.69 -18.51
CA SER A 84 20.65 5.46 -17.08
C SER A 84 19.53 5.99 -16.17
N ARG A 85 19.01 7.19 -16.45
CA ARG A 85 17.87 7.76 -15.71
C ARG A 85 16.58 6.98 -15.92
N GLU A 86 16.35 6.45 -17.12
CA GLU A 86 15.20 5.59 -17.43
C GLU A 86 15.25 4.25 -16.68
N TYR A 87 16.43 3.63 -16.57
CA TYR A 87 16.62 2.44 -15.72
C TYR A 87 16.31 2.74 -14.25
N HIS A 88 16.77 3.89 -13.75
CA HIS A 88 16.48 4.32 -12.38
C HIS A 88 14.97 4.52 -12.17
N ILE A 89 14.28 5.18 -13.10
CA ILE A 89 12.82 5.35 -13.07
C ILE A 89 12.13 3.98 -13.04
N HIS A 90 12.56 3.03 -13.86
CA HIS A 90 12.00 1.68 -13.89
C HIS A 90 12.14 0.98 -12.53
N ALA A 91 13.33 1.02 -11.93
CA ALA A 91 13.57 0.44 -10.60
C ALA A 91 12.69 1.08 -9.51
N LEU A 92 12.47 2.39 -9.56
CA LEU A 92 11.60 3.10 -8.62
C LEU A 92 10.11 2.77 -8.83
N ARG A 93 9.68 2.57 -10.08
CA ARG A 93 8.31 2.14 -10.39
C ARG A 93 8.05 0.71 -9.89
N LEU A 94 9.04 -0.18 -9.96
CA LEU A 94 8.96 -1.50 -9.34
C LEU A 94 8.82 -1.41 -7.82
N LYS A 95 9.54 -0.49 -7.15
CA LYS A 95 9.39 -0.24 -5.71
C LYS A 95 8.01 0.29 -5.29
N ILE A 96 7.30 0.99 -6.18
CA ILE A 96 5.93 1.48 -5.93
C ILE A 96 4.89 0.36 -6.03
N LYS A 97 5.13 -0.67 -6.87
CA LYS A 97 4.26 -1.84 -7.00
C LYS A 97 4.44 -2.79 -5.81
N LYS A 98 4.18 -2.30 -4.60
CA LYS A 98 4.01 -3.15 -3.42
C LYS A 98 2.54 -3.49 -3.27
N ASP A 99 2.27 -4.78 -3.20
CA ASP A 99 0.99 -5.26 -2.72
C ASP A 99 0.87 -4.99 -1.22
N LEU A 100 -0.36 -4.90 -0.74
CA LEU A 100 -0.63 -4.82 0.69
C LEU A 100 -0.36 -6.19 1.29
N HIS A 101 0.68 -6.31 2.12
CA HIS A 101 0.87 -7.51 2.90
C HIS A 101 0.05 -7.43 4.18
N VAL A 102 -0.48 -8.57 4.63
CA VAL A 102 -1.32 -8.62 5.84
C VAL A 102 -0.58 -8.13 7.08
N HIS A 103 0.74 -8.34 7.17
CA HIS A 103 1.54 -7.84 8.29
C HIS A 103 1.62 -6.31 8.35
N ASP A 104 1.49 -5.60 7.23
CA ASP A 104 1.51 -4.13 7.19
C ASP A 104 0.26 -3.49 7.82
N LEU A 105 -0.77 -4.31 8.07
CA LEU A 105 -1.97 -3.91 8.79
C LEU A 105 -1.75 -3.84 10.31
N VAL A 106 -0.70 -4.50 10.84
CA VAL A 106 -0.40 -4.48 12.26
C VAL A 106 -0.10 -3.05 12.73
N GLY A 107 -0.72 -2.67 13.85
CA GLY A 107 -0.65 -1.34 14.41
C GLY A 107 -1.59 -0.32 13.75
N LYS A 108 -2.22 -0.65 12.62
CA LYS A 108 -3.22 0.20 11.96
C LYS A 108 -4.59 0.06 12.62
N ARG A 109 -5.36 1.12 12.57
CA ARG A 109 -6.75 1.13 13.06
C ARG A 109 -7.66 0.80 11.88
N ILE A 110 -8.41 -0.28 12.00
CA ILE A 110 -9.36 -0.71 10.96
C ILE A 110 -10.78 -0.54 11.45
N THR A 111 -11.69 -0.31 10.51
CA THR A 111 -13.14 -0.32 10.75
C THR A 111 -13.73 -1.31 9.76
N LEU A 112 -14.24 -2.41 10.26
CA LEU A 112 -14.90 -3.45 9.47
C LEU A 112 -16.40 -3.30 9.66
N ARG A 113 -17.15 -3.17 8.57
CA ARG A 113 -18.62 -3.11 8.58
C ARG A 113 -19.16 -4.46 8.10
N PHE A 114 -20.16 -4.97 8.80
CA PHE A 114 -20.91 -6.17 8.47
C PHE A 114 -22.34 -5.74 8.15
N ASP A 115 -22.82 -6.08 6.96
CA ASP A 115 -24.22 -5.90 6.55
C ASP A 115 -25.03 -7.16 6.86
#